data_AF-A0A961MNG0-F1
#
_entry.id   AF-A0A961MNG0-F1
#
_cell.length_a   1.000
_cell.length_b   1.000
_cell.length_c   1.000
_cell.angle_alpha   90.00
_cell.angle_beta   90.00
_cell.angle_gamma   90.00
#
_symmetry.space_group_name_H-M   'P 1'
#
loop_
_entity.id
_entity.type
_entity.pdbx_description
1 polymer ?
#
loop_
_entity_poly.entity_id
_entity_poly.type
_entity_poly.pdbx_seq_one_letter_code
_entity_poly.pdbx_strand_id
1 'polypeptide(L)' 'FTVDSQTLPAGVIETHVSLFDGSNCGIAMADRPVFSVQHHPEASPGPQDSFYLFERFVASMEARQSGR' A
#
# COMPACT_ATOMS: atom_id res chain seq x y z
N PHE A 1 2.46 16.59 -1.53
CA PHE A 1 1.81 16.15 -2.78
C PHE A 1 1.05 14.87 -2.49
N THR A 2 0.01 14.56 -3.26
CA THR A 2 -0.73 13.29 -3.17
C THR A 2 -1.00 12.77 -4.58
N VAL A 3 -1.24 11.47 -4.70
CA VAL A 3 -1.64 10.83 -5.96
C VAL A 3 -3.13 11.07 -6.18
N ASP A 4 -3.50 11.56 -7.37
CA ASP A 4 -4.92 11.75 -7.73
C ASP A 4 -5.57 10.40 -8.07
N SER A 5 -6.49 9.94 -7.23
CA SER A 5 -7.18 8.66 -7.38
C SER A 5 -8.06 8.58 -8.62
N GLN A 6 -8.49 9.71 -9.19
CA GLN A 6 -9.29 9.74 -10.42
C GLN A 6 -8.46 9.48 -11.69
N THR A 7 -7.13 9.54 -11.56
CA THR A 7 -6.20 9.39 -12.69
C THR A 7 -5.45 8.05 -12.68
N LEU A 8 -5.83 7.13 -11.79
CA LEU A 8 -5.16 5.84 -11.70
C LEU A 8 -5.30 5.05 -13.02
N PRO A 9 -4.20 4.53 -13.57
CA PRO A 9 -4.26 3.76 -14.80
C PRO A 9 -4.95 2.42 -14.56
N ALA A 10 -5.45 1.80 -15.64
CA ALA A 10 -6.06 0.49 -15.58
C ALA A 10 -5.12 -0.53 -14.89
N GLY A 11 -5.67 -1.27 -13.92
CA GLY A 11 -4.92 -2.26 -13.14
C GLY A 11 -4.24 -1.69 -11.89
N VAL A 12 -4.31 -0.39 -11.63
CA VAL A 12 -3.95 0.22 -10.33
C VAL A 12 -5.23 0.53 -9.57
N ILE A 13 -5.30 0.09 -8.32
CA ILE A 13 -6.45 0.29 -7.45
C ILE A 13 -6.04 1.10 -6.21
N GLU A 14 -6.92 2.00 -5.78
CA GLU A 14 -6.81 2.66 -4.48
C GLU A 14 -7.09 1.66 -3.36
N THR A 15 -6.31 1.72 -2.28
CA THR A 15 -6.40 0.78 -1.16
C THR A 15 -6.66 1.46 0.17
N HIS A 16 -6.26 2.72 0.31
CA HIS A 16 -6.41 3.51 1.52
C HIS A 16 -6.85 4.91 1.15
N VAL A 17 -7.83 5.42 1.88
CA VAL A 17 -8.34 6.78 1.73
C VAL A 17 -8.26 7.46 3.08
N SER A 18 -7.71 8.68 3.10
CA SER A 18 -7.68 9.52 4.30
C SER A 18 -9.10 9.84 4.76
N LEU A 19 -9.42 9.51 6.00
CA LEU A 19 -10.71 9.87 6.61
C LEU A 19 -10.80 11.36 6.96
N PHE A 20 -9.68 12.10 6.95
CA PHE A 20 -9.67 13.53 7.24
C PHE A 20 -10.12 14.39 6.06
N ASP A 21 -9.75 13.99 4.83
CA ASP A 21 -9.93 14.83 3.64
C ASP A 21 -10.26 14.06 2.35
N GLY A 22 -10.34 12.73 2.39
CA GLY A 22 -10.64 11.89 1.23
C GLY A 22 -9.48 11.69 0.27
N SER A 23 -8.25 12.12 0.61
CA SER A 23 -7.09 11.94 -0.24
C SER A 23 -6.60 10.48 -0.30
N ASN A 24 -6.04 10.08 -1.45
CA ASN A 24 -5.46 8.76 -1.64
C ASN A 24 -4.25 8.56 -0.70
N CYS A 25 -4.25 7.44 0.02
CA CYS A 25 -3.22 7.06 0.99
C CYS A 25 -2.53 5.73 0.68
N GLY A 26 -2.88 5.07 -0.42
CA GLY A 26 -2.21 3.85 -0.83
C GLY A 26 -2.79 3.25 -2.11
N ILE A 27 -1.94 2.58 -2.88
CA ILE A 27 -2.28 1.95 -4.15
C ILE A 27 -1.73 0.53 -4.22
N ALA A 28 -2.37 -0.32 -5.02
CA ALA A 28 -1.87 -1.64 -5.36
C ALA A 28 -2.13 -1.97 -6.83
N MET A 29 -1.33 -2.87 -7.39
CA MET A 29 -1.63 -3.48 -8.68
C MET A 29 -2.64 -4.62 -8.50
N ALA A 30 -3.57 -4.76 -9.44
CA ALA A 30 -4.59 -5.81 -9.40
C ALA A 30 -4.03 -7.21 -9.73
N ASP A 31 -2.94 -7.28 -10.51
CA ASP A 31 -2.44 -8.51 -11.14
C ASP A 31 -1.14 -9.06 -10.52
N ARG A 32 -0.50 -8.30 -9.64
CA ARG A 32 0.83 -8.61 -9.10
C ARG A 32 0.98 -8.09 -7.67
N PRO A 33 1.85 -8.69 -6.84
CA PRO A 33 2.03 -8.28 -5.44
C PRO A 33 2.88 -7.00 -5.32
N VAL A 34 2.40 -5.90 -5.90
CA VAL A 34 3.02 -4.58 -5.87
C VAL A 34 2.04 -3.60 -5.24
N PHE A 35 2.48 -2.90 -4.19
CA PHE A 35 1.68 -1.91 -3.49
C PHE A 35 2.58 -0.82 -2.90
N SER A 36 1.98 0.31 -2.54
CA SER A 36 2.63 1.40 -1.82
C SER A 36 1.63 2.14 -0.95
N VAL A 37 2.11 2.79 0.10
CA VAL A 37 1.32 3.67 0.98
C VAL A 37 1.92 5.07 1.02
N GLN A 38 1.09 6.07 1.28
CA GLN A 38 1.49 7.49 1.37
C GLN A 38 1.95 7.86 2.79
N HIS A 39 1.45 7.17 3.81
CA HIS A 39 1.82 7.36 5.21
C HIS A 39 3.08 6.56 5.57
N HIS A 40 3.60 6.78 6.77
CA HIS A 40 4.78 6.12 7.32
C HIS A 40 4.38 4.88 8.14
N PRO A 41 4.37 3.67 7.55
CA PRO A 41 3.96 2.46 8.27
C PRO A 41 4.94 2.02 9.37
N GLU A 42 6.18 2.50 9.32
CA GLU A 42 7.22 2.25 10.31
C GLU A 42 6.98 2.98 11.64
N ALA A 43 6.07 3.96 11.64
CA ALA A 43 5.85 4.88 12.75
C ALA A 43 7.16 5.56 13.21
N SER A 44 7.24 6.03 14.46
CA SER A 44 8.41 6.72 15.06
C SER A 44 8.57 8.22 14.71
N PRO A 45 7.85 9.12 15.42
CA PRO A 45 6.81 8.83 16.41
C PRO A 45 5.48 8.46 15.74
N GLY A 46 4.63 7.66 16.41
CA GLY A 46 3.28 7.37 15.90
C GLY A 46 2.74 5.99 16.32
N PRO A 47 1.48 5.70 15.96
CA PRO A 47 0.86 4.39 16.19
C PRO A 47 1.43 3.33 15.25
N GLN A 48 1.41 2.07 15.68
CA GLN A 48 1.94 0.93 14.91
C GLN A 48 0.85 0.20 14.09
N ASP A 49 -0.31 0.84 13.89
CA ASP A 49 -1.50 0.24 13.27
C ASP A 49 -1.25 -0.24 11.83
N SER A 50 -0.20 0.28 11.17
CA SER A 50 0.16 -0.02 9.79
C SER A 50 1.28 -1.06 9.64
N PHE A 51 1.72 -1.69 10.74
CA PHE A 51 2.84 -2.65 10.72
C PHE A 51 2.58 -3.88 9.83
N TYR A 52 1.32 -4.28 9.66
CA TYR A 52 0.90 -5.39 8.80
C TYR A 52 1.36 -5.23 7.33
N LEU A 53 1.66 -4.01 6.88
CA LEU A 53 2.18 -3.76 5.53
C LEU A 53 3.58 -4.38 5.35
N PHE A 54 4.40 -4.41 6.40
CA PHE A 54 5.68 -5.11 6.39
C PHE A 54 5.50 -6.62 6.33
N GLU A 55 4.55 -7.16 7.11
CA GLU A 55 4.22 -8.59 7.08
C GLU A 55 3.75 -9.01 5.68
N ARG A 56 2.88 -8.20 5.05
CA ARG A 56 2.42 -8.41 3.68
C ARG A 56 3.56 -8.37 2.66
N PHE A 57 4.53 -7.46 2.84
CA PHE A 57 5.70 -7.37 1.99
C PHE A 57 6.57 -8.63 2.11
N VAL A 58 6.88 -9.07 3.33
CA VAL A 58 7.66 -10.30 3.58
C VAL A 58 6.97 -11.52 3.00
N ALA A 59 5.66 -11.69 3.24
CA ALA A 59 4.89 -12.80 2.68
C ALA A 59 4.94 -12.83 1.14
N SER A 60 4.97 -11.65 0.50
CA SER A 60 5.10 -11.54 -0.96
C SER A 60 6.48 -11.98 -1.46
N MET A 61 7.55 -11.72 -0.69
CA MET A 61 8.90 -12.20 -0.98
C MET A 61 9.00 -13.72 -0.83
N GLU A 62 8.44 -14.27 0.25
CA GLU A 62 8.43 -15.72 0.51
C GLU A 62 7.65 -16.48 -0.56
N ALA A 63 6.46 -16.00 -0.95
CA ALA A 63 5.66 -16.59 -2.03
C ALA A 63 6.41 -16.59 -3.37
N ARG A 64 7.20 -15.55 -3.66
CA ARG A 64 8.04 -15.50 -4.85
C ARG A 64 9.20 -16.51 -4.80
N GLN A 65 9.71 -16.81 -3.60
CA GLN A 65 10.77 -17.80 -3.41
C GLN A 65 10.27 -19.24 -3.53
N SER A 66 9.06 -19.54 -3.05
CA SER A 66 8.46 -20.88 -3.10
C SER A 66 7.87 -21.26 -4.46
N GLY A 67 7.55 -20.27 -5.31
CA GLY A 67 7.14 -20.48 -6.70
C GLY A 67 8.29 -20.69 -7.69
N ARG A 68 9.51 -20.92 -7.21
CA ARG A 68 10.72 -21.22 -7.99
C ARG A 68 11.09 -22.70 -7.84
#